data_AF-T0TP61-F1
#
_entry.id   AF-T0TP61-F1
#
_cell.length_a   1.000
_cell.length_b   1.000
_cell.length_c   1.000
_cell.angle_alpha   90.00
_cell.angle_beta   90.00
_cell.angle_gamma   90.00
#
_symmetry.space_group_name_H-M   'P 1'
#
loop_
_entity.id
_entity.type
_entity.pdbx_description
1 polymer ?
#
loop_
_entity_poly.entity_id
_entity_poly.type
_entity_poly.pdbx_seq_one_letter_code
_entity_poly.pdbx_strand_id
1 'polypeptide(L)'
;MIWIILFSTLFQVFFNTKGNVLWSIGFLKITEVGLNQGWMIFLRFILIISFSTLLTLTTTPLSLSDAVESLLKPMTVFKVPAHEIGLMLSLSLRFVPTLMDDTMRIMNAQKARGVDFGEGNIIQKVRSIIPILIPLFASSFKRADALAIAMEARGYQGGDGRTKYRRLSWNGRDTLSIVAILALGVILFYLKS
;
A
#
# COMPACT_ATOMS: atom_id res chain seq x y z
N MET A 1 -10.54 8.03 -7.84
CA MET A 1 -10.44 8.89 -6.64
C MET A 1 -11.16 10.23 -6.82
N ILE A 2 -10.98 10.93 -7.96
CA ILE A 2 -11.64 12.23 -8.24
C ILE A 2 -13.17 12.17 -8.02
N TRP A 3 -13.83 11.13 -8.52
CA TRP A 3 -15.27 10.91 -8.31
C TRP A 3 -15.67 10.80 -6.84
N ILE A 4 -14.86 10.13 -6.02
CA ILE A 4 -15.13 9.98 -4.58
C ILE A 4 -15.00 11.33 -3.88
N ILE A 5 -13.97 12.12 -4.24
CA ILE A 5 -13.75 13.45 -3.67
C ILE A 5 -14.94 14.35 -4.00
N LEU A 6 -15.27 14.50 -5.29
CA LEU A 6 -16.39 15.32 -5.75
C LEU A 6 -17.70 14.92 -5.09
N PHE A 7 -17.98 13.62 -5.05
CA PHE A 7 -19.18 13.10 -4.40
C PHE A 7 -19.21 13.48 -2.92
N SER A 8 -18.12 13.23 -2.17
CA SER A 8 -18.06 13.52 -0.74
C SER A 8 -18.16 15.02 -0.42
N THR A 9 -17.54 15.89 -1.22
CA THR A 9 -17.57 17.34 -1.01
C THR A 9 -18.93 17.92 -1.35
N LEU A 10 -19.54 17.50 -2.46
CA LEU A 10 -20.89 17.93 -2.83
C LEU A 10 -21.91 17.42 -1.81
N PHE A 11 -21.76 16.19 -1.34
CA PHE A 11 -22.60 15.63 -0.29
C PHE A 11 -22.50 16.49 0.98
N GLN A 12 -21.29 16.88 1.42
CA GLN A 12 -21.11 17.75 2.58
C GLN A 12 -21.73 19.14 2.39
N VAL A 13 -21.64 19.71 1.18
CA VAL A 13 -22.18 21.05 0.87
C VAL A 13 -23.71 21.06 0.86
N PHE A 14 -24.35 20.02 0.32
CA PHE A 14 -25.80 19.98 0.16
C PHE A 14 -26.57 19.34 1.33
N PHE A 15 -25.98 18.37 2.02
CA PHE A 15 -26.66 17.63 3.09
C PHE A 15 -26.32 18.14 4.50
N ASN A 16 -25.34 19.05 4.64
CA ASN A 16 -25.11 19.71 5.92
C ASN A 16 -26.00 20.94 6.07
N THR A 17 -27.15 20.75 6.69
CA THR A 17 -28.17 21.80 6.88
C THR A 17 -27.97 22.64 8.15
N LYS A 18 -26.79 22.57 8.78
CA LYS A 18 -26.48 23.38 9.97
C LYS A 18 -26.05 24.80 9.60
N GLY A 19 -26.48 25.80 10.37
CA GLY A 19 -26.06 27.20 10.22
C GLY A 19 -26.91 28.04 9.28
N ASN A 20 -26.41 29.23 8.92
CA ASN A 20 -27.11 30.18 8.06
C ASN A 20 -27.18 29.68 6.61
N VAL A 21 -28.37 29.77 6.01
CA VAL A 21 -28.62 29.39 4.62
C VAL A 21 -28.22 30.55 3.72
N LEU A 22 -27.19 30.36 2.90
CA LEU A 22 -26.72 31.36 1.94
C LEU A 22 -27.54 31.32 0.65
N TRP A 23 -27.93 30.12 0.23
CA TRP A 23 -28.73 29.91 -0.97
C TRP A 23 -29.58 28.66 -0.85
N SER A 24 -30.82 28.73 -1.34
CA SER A 24 -31.74 27.60 -1.37
C SER A 24 -32.44 27.50 -2.72
N ILE A 25 -32.32 26.35 -3.36
CA ILE A 25 -33.16 25.96 -4.51
C ILE A 25 -33.82 24.63 -4.17
N GLY A 26 -35.12 24.67 -3.88
CA GLY A 26 -35.91 23.48 -3.57
C GLY A 26 -35.37 22.68 -2.38
N PHE A 27 -35.05 21.40 -2.61
CA PHE A 27 -34.49 20.50 -1.59
C PHE A 27 -32.99 20.74 -1.31
N LEU A 28 -32.31 21.52 -2.15
CA LEU A 28 -30.88 21.81 -2.02
C LEU A 28 -30.71 23.13 -1.27
N LYS A 29 -30.09 23.05 -0.10
CA LYS A 29 -29.70 24.22 0.71
C LYS A 29 -28.19 24.26 0.82
N ILE A 30 -27.59 25.38 0.44
CA ILE A 30 -26.17 25.65 0.67
C ILE A 30 -26.07 26.47 1.94
N THR A 31 -25.48 25.88 2.97
CA THR A 31 -25.20 26.54 4.24
C THR A 31 -23.73 26.98 4.31
N GLU A 32 -23.45 28.01 5.09
CA GLU A 32 -22.06 28.44 5.35
C GLU A 32 -21.21 27.32 5.96
N VAL A 33 -21.80 26.54 6.89
CA VAL A 33 -21.14 25.41 7.53
C VAL A 33 -20.91 24.27 6.54
N GLY A 34 -21.87 23.98 5.67
CA GLY A 34 -21.74 22.98 4.62
C GLY A 34 -20.64 23.32 3.63
N LEU A 35 -20.52 24.59 3.25
CA LEU A 35 -19.46 25.07 2.38
C LEU A 35 -18.08 24.95 3.03
N ASN A 36 -17.93 25.42 4.28
CA ASN A 36 -16.67 25.33 5.01
C ASN A 36 -16.24 23.88 5.26
N GLN A 37 -17.18 22.99 5.64
CA GLN A 37 -16.87 21.58 5.81
C GLN A 37 -16.56 20.87 4.49
N GLY A 38 -17.27 21.19 3.41
CA GLY A 38 -16.96 20.68 2.07
C GLY A 38 -15.55 21.06 1.65
N TRP A 39 -15.16 22.32 1.87
CA TRP A 39 -13.80 22.81 1.62
C TRP A 39 -12.74 22.11 2.47
N MET A 40 -13.00 21.92 3.77
CA MET A 40 -12.09 21.18 4.66
C MET A 40 -11.89 19.72 4.23
N ILE A 41 -12.95 19.03 3.82
CA ILE A 41 -12.86 17.65 3.33
C ILE A 41 -12.08 17.59 2.02
N PHE A 42 -12.33 18.53 1.11
CA PHE A 42 -11.60 18.64 -0.15
C PHE A 42 -10.09 18.79 0.08
N LEU A 43 -9.68 19.77 0.91
CA LEU A 43 -8.28 20.00 1.26
C LEU A 43 -7.66 18.77 1.95
N ARG A 44 -8.39 18.09 2.83
CA ARG A 44 -7.92 16.86 3.49
C ARG A 44 -7.57 15.77 2.48
N PHE A 45 -8.42 15.54 1.48
CA PHE A 45 -8.14 14.54 0.45
C PHE A 45 -6.93 14.92 -0.39
N ILE A 46 -6.79 16.20 -0.78
CA ILE A 46 -5.61 16.67 -1.50
C ILE A 46 -4.34 16.37 -0.69
N LEU A 47 -4.31 16.74 0.60
CA LEU A 47 -3.15 16.51 1.45
C LEU A 47 -2.79 15.02 1.58
N ILE A 48 -3.77 14.14 1.80
CA ILE A 48 -3.55 12.70 1.90
C ILE A 48 -2.98 12.13 0.60
N ILE A 49 -3.56 12.52 -0.56
CA ILE A 49 -3.13 12.02 -1.86
C ILE A 49 -1.72 12.53 -2.20
N SER A 50 -1.47 13.82 -2.01
CA SER A 50 -0.16 14.43 -2.27
C SER A 50 0.93 13.77 -1.43
N PHE A 51 0.70 13.57 -0.12
CA PHE A 51 1.67 12.94 0.77
C PHE A 51 1.90 11.46 0.42
N SER A 52 0.83 10.71 0.16
CA SER A 52 0.92 9.31 -0.26
C SER A 52 1.69 9.14 -1.58
N THR A 53 1.44 10.03 -2.55
CA THR A 53 2.13 10.03 -3.84
C THR A 53 3.61 10.37 -3.68
N LEU A 54 3.94 11.37 -2.86
CA LEU A 54 5.33 11.74 -2.57
C LEU A 54 6.08 10.56 -1.95
N LEU A 55 5.50 9.90 -0.93
CA LEU A 55 6.10 8.72 -0.32
C LEU A 55 6.34 7.59 -1.35
N THR A 56 5.34 7.32 -2.20
CA THR A 56 5.40 6.26 -3.22
C THR A 56 6.45 6.54 -4.29
N LEU A 57 6.62 7.80 -4.71
CA LEU A 57 7.57 8.17 -5.76
C LEU A 57 9.01 8.33 -5.25
N THR A 58 9.20 8.70 -3.99
CA THR A 58 10.53 8.99 -3.42
C THR A 58 11.18 7.80 -2.73
N THR A 59 10.40 6.76 -2.39
CA THR A 59 10.88 5.63 -1.58
C THR A 59 10.76 4.31 -2.34
N THR A 60 11.85 3.53 -2.38
CA THR A 60 11.80 2.20 -3.03
C THR A 60 11.02 1.18 -2.18
N PRO A 61 10.30 0.22 -2.79
CA PRO A 61 9.57 -0.81 -2.05
C PRO A 61 10.46 -1.62 -1.11
N LEU A 62 11.71 -1.88 -1.50
CA LEU A 62 12.64 -2.63 -0.67
C LEU A 62 13.06 -1.83 0.57
N SER A 63 13.22 -0.51 0.46
CA SER A 63 13.45 0.37 1.61
C SER A 63 12.24 0.40 2.56
N LEU A 64 11.02 0.31 2.04
CA LEU A 64 9.82 0.18 2.88
C LEU A 64 9.83 -1.14 3.65
N SER A 65 10.28 -2.24 3.04
CA SER A 65 10.45 -3.52 3.75
C SER A 65 11.44 -3.41 4.91
N ASP A 66 12.58 -2.77 4.68
CA ASP A 66 13.59 -2.53 5.73
C ASP A 66 13.01 -1.64 6.86
N ALA A 67 12.20 -0.64 6.50
CA ALA A 67 11.53 0.23 7.46
C ALA A 67 10.49 -0.54 8.30
N VAL A 68 9.68 -1.40 7.68
CA VAL A 68 8.71 -2.27 8.40
C VAL A 68 9.43 -3.18 9.39
N GLU A 69 10.53 -3.83 8.99
CA GLU A 69 11.33 -4.65 9.91
C GLU A 69 11.85 -3.83 11.09
N SER A 70 12.35 -2.61 10.84
CA SER A 70 12.84 -1.72 11.88
C SER A 70 11.74 -1.24 12.83
N LEU A 71 10.54 -0.95 12.31
CA LEU A 71 9.37 -0.53 13.09
C LEU A 71 8.79 -1.67 13.92
N LEU A 72 8.90 -2.92 13.45
CA LEU A 72 8.46 -4.11 14.18
C LEU A 72 9.48 -4.59 15.22
N LYS A 73 10.75 -4.15 15.13
CA LYS A 73 11.80 -4.50 16.10
C LYS A 73 11.41 -4.28 17.58
N PRO A 74 10.81 -3.16 18.03
CA PRO A 74 10.37 -3.02 19.42
C PRO A 74 9.27 -4.02 19.81
N MET A 75 8.48 -4.52 18.85
CA MET A 75 7.44 -5.51 19.11
C MET A 75 7.98 -6.92 19.33
N THR A 76 9.28 -7.16 19.14
CA THR A 76 9.94 -8.44 19.48
C THR A 76 9.80 -8.78 20.97
N VAL A 77 9.63 -7.78 21.83
CA VAL A 77 9.30 -7.96 23.26
C VAL A 77 8.00 -8.73 23.45
N PHE A 78 7.03 -8.57 22.54
CA PHE A 78 5.77 -9.31 22.51
C PHE A 78 5.87 -10.64 21.73
N LYS A 79 7.08 -11.16 21.52
CA LYS A 79 7.37 -12.40 20.76
C LYS A 79 6.95 -12.33 19.28
N VAL A 80 6.90 -11.13 18.70
CA VAL A 80 6.67 -10.97 17.26
C VAL A 80 7.97 -11.25 16.49
N PRO A 81 7.98 -12.16 15.50
CA PRO A 81 9.17 -12.51 14.72
C PRO A 81 9.49 -11.45 13.66
N ALA A 82 9.99 -10.29 14.10
CA ALA A 82 10.20 -9.13 13.24
C ALA A 82 11.17 -9.40 12.07
N HIS A 83 12.22 -10.19 12.31
CA HIS A 83 13.22 -10.51 11.28
C HIS A 83 12.63 -11.41 10.18
N GLU A 84 11.88 -12.43 10.56
CA GLU A 84 11.23 -13.37 9.66
C GLU A 84 10.19 -12.64 8.80
N ILE A 85 9.41 -11.72 9.40
CA ILE A 85 8.48 -10.87 8.65
C ILE A 85 9.24 -10.00 7.64
N GLY A 86 10.35 -9.38 8.04
CA GLY A 86 11.20 -8.60 7.15
C GLY A 86 11.75 -9.44 5.99
N LEU A 87 12.21 -10.66 6.28
CA LEU A 87 12.67 -11.62 5.27
C LEU A 87 11.55 -11.97 4.28
N MET A 88 10.37 -12.37 4.78
CA MET A 88 9.22 -12.74 3.95
C MET A 88 8.79 -11.59 3.04
N LEU A 89 8.76 -10.35 3.57
CA LEU A 89 8.41 -9.17 2.79
C LEU A 89 9.46 -8.87 1.72
N SER A 90 10.76 -8.92 2.07
CA SER A 90 11.84 -8.69 1.11
C SER A 90 11.85 -9.72 -0.03
N LEU A 91 11.53 -10.98 0.30
CA LEU A 91 11.44 -12.06 -0.67
C LEU A 91 10.21 -11.93 -1.57
N SER A 92 9.07 -11.60 -0.97
CA SER A 92 7.82 -11.33 -1.69
C SER A 92 8.03 -10.22 -2.71
N LEU A 93 8.57 -9.07 -2.29
CA LEU A 93 8.85 -7.94 -3.19
C LEU A 93 9.81 -8.31 -4.32
N ARG A 94 10.81 -9.15 -4.05
CA ARG A 94 11.73 -9.65 -5.08
C ARG A 94 11.06 -10.58 -6.08
N PHE A 95 10.11 -11.41 -5.63
CA PHE A 95 9.43 -12.38 -6.50
C PHE A 95 8.21 -11.82 -7.23
N VAL A 96 7.61 -10.72 -6.78
CA VAL A 96 6.48 -10.08 -7.48
C VAL A 96 6.78 -9.83 -8.98
N PRO A 97 7.91 -9.22 -9.37
CA PRO A 97 8.23 -9.04 -10.80
C PRO A 97 8.34 -10.37 -11.55
N THR A 98 9.02 -11.36 -10.97
CA THR A 98 9.19 -12.64 -11.67
C THR A 98 7.90 -13.45 -11.78
N LEU A 99 7.02 -13.39 -10.77
CA LEU A 99 5.69 -14.01 -10.84
C LEU A 99 4.83 -13.33 -11.91
N MET A 100 4.98 -12.03 -12.09
CA MET A 100 4.29 -11.30 -13.16
C MET A 100 4.80 -11.75 -14.54
N ASP A 101 6.12 -11.89 -14.72
CA ASP A 101 6.70 -12.43 -15.95
C ASP A 101 6.25 -13.87 -16.24
N ASP A 102 6.26 -14.73 -15.22
CA ASP A 102 5.78 -16.12 -15.33
C ASP A 102 4.29 -16.16 -15.69
N THR A 103 3.47 -15.30 -15.07
CA THR A 103 2.04 -15.16 -15.39
C THR A 103 1.85 -14.76 -16.85
N MET A 104 2.59 -13.77 -17.35
CA MET A 104 2.53 -13.32 -18.74
C MET A 104 2.95 -14.43 -19.72
N ARG A 105 4.02 -15.16 -19.40
CA ARG A 105 4.50 -16.30 -20.21
C ARG A 105 3.46 -17.42 -20.27
N ILE A 106 2.91 -17.82 -19.12
CA ILE A 106 1.88 -18.86 -19.03
C ILE A 106 0.62 -18.42 -19.79
N MET A 107 0.18 -17.17 -19.60
CA MET A 107 -0.98 -16.63 -20.31
C MET A 107 -0.77 -16.68 -21.83
N ASN A 108 0.38 -16.25 -22.35
CA ASN A 108 0.67 -16.30 -23.78
C ASN A 108 0.75 -17.74 -24.31
N ALA A 109 1.31 -18.67 -23.54
CA ALA A 109 1.35 -20.09 -23.90
C ALA A 109 -0.07 -20.71 -23.96
N GLN A 110 -0.96 -20.34 -23.04
CA GLN A 110 -2.34 -20.81 -23.04
C GLN A 110 -3.17 -20.17 -24.17
N LYS A 111 -2.92 -18.89 -24.49
CA LYS A 111 -3.51 -18.23 -25.68
C LYS A 111 -3.13 -18.96 -26.97
N ALA A 112 -1.85 -19.33 -27.12
CA ALA A 112 -1.38 -20.12 -28.26
C ALA A 112 -2.01 -21.53 -28.33
N ARG A 113 -2.49 -22.07 -27.20
CA ARG A 113 -3.25 -23.33 -27.11
C ARG A 113 -4.76 -23.15 -27.29
N GLY A 114 -5.22 -21.95 -27.67
CA GLY A 114 -6.62 -21.67 -27.96
C GLY A 114 -7.48 -21.31 -26.73
N VAL A 115 -6.87 -21.04 -25.57
CA VAL A 115 -7.61 -20.50 -24.42
C VAL A 115 -7.90 -19.03 -24.65
N ASP A 116 -9.18 -18.68 -24.77
CA ASP A 116 -9.61 -17.30 -24.84
C ASP A 116 -9.83 -16.72 -23.43
N PHE A 117 -9.22 -15.55 -23.19
CA PHE A 117 -9.24 -14.86 -21.91
C PHE A 117 -10.04 -13.58 -22.04
N GLY A 118 -11.29 -13.57 -21.56
CA GLY A 118 -12.11 -12.36 -21.48
C GLY A 118 -13.47 -12.47 -22.16
N GLU A 119 -13.70 -13.52 -22.94
CA GLU A 119 -14.99 -13.80 -23.58
C GLU A 119 -15.89 -14.71 -22.72
N GLY A 120 -17.20 -14.58 -22.92
CA GLY A 120 -18.20 -15.46 -22.30
C GLY A 120 -18.77 -15.03 -20.94
N ASN A 121 -19.59 -15.92 -20.37
CA ASN A 121 -20.26 -15.74 -19.08
C ASN A 121 -19.25 -15.73 -17.91
N ILE A 122 -19.64 -15.18 -16.75
CA ILE A 122 -18.78 -15.10 -15.55
C ILE A 122 -18.16 -16.46 -15.20
N ILE A 123 -18.93 -17.55 -15.33
CA ILE A 123 -18.45 -18.92 -15.08
C ILE A 123 -17.34 -19.34 -16.06
N GLN A 124 -17.44 -18.95 -17.33
CA GLN A 124 -16.43 -19.25 -18.35
C GLN A 124 -15.14 -18.47 -18.09
N LYS A 125 -15.26 -17.20 -17.67
CA LYS A 125 -14.11 -16.37 -17.25
C LYS A 125 -13.37 -16.95 -16.04
N VAL A 126 -14.09 -17.50 -15.07
CA VAL A 126 -13.46 -18.16 -13.92
C VAL A 126 -12.74 -19.43 -14.37
N ARG A 127 -13.36 -20.24 -15.23
CA ARG A 127 -12.73 -21.47 -15.75
C ARG A 127 -11.48 -21.18 -16.58
N SER A 128 -11.43 -20.09 -17.34
CA SER A 128 -10.25 -19.74 -18.15
C SER A 128 -9.05 -19.30 -17.32
N ILE A 129 -9.21 -18.94 -16.03
CA ILE A 129 -8.09 -18.61 -15.14
C ILE A 129 -7.37 -19.87 -14.62
N ILE A 130 -8.07 -21.00 -14.49
CA ILE A 130 -7.53 -22.25 -13.92
C ILE A 130 -6.23 -22.73 -14.63
N PRO A 131 -6.13 -22.73 -15.97
CA PRO A 131 -4.91 -23.09 -16.71
C PRO A 131 -3.71 -22.16 -16.48
N ILE A 132 -3.92 -20.94 -15.95
CA ILE A 132 -2.84 -20.05 -15.51
C ILE A 132 -2.46 -20.37 -14.06
N LEU A 133 -3.47 -20.52 -13.21
CA LEU A 133 -3.31 -20.63 -11.76
C LEU A 133 -2.55 -21.89 -11.36
N ILE A 134 -2.90 -23.05 -11.94
CA ILE A 134 -2.27 -24.34 -11.57
C ILE A 134 -0.76 -24.35 -11.91
N PRO A 135 -0.31 -24.01 -13.14
CA PRO A 135 1.12 -23.95 -13.44
C PRO A 135 1.87 -22.89 -12.63
N LEU A 136 1.24 -21.74 -12.36
CA LEU A 136 1.85 -20.68 -11.57
C LEU A 136 2.12 -21.14 -10.12
N PHE A 137 1.16 -21.84 -9.49
CA PHE A 137 1.36 -22.43 -8.17
C PHE A 137 2.45 -23.50 -8.19
N ALA A 138 2.43 -24.43 -9.15
CA ALA A 138 3.45 -25.48 -9.27
C ALA A 138 4.87 -24.88 -9.41
N SER A 139 5.03 -23.86 -10.27
CA SER A 139 6.28 -23.11 -10.43
C SER A 139 6.70 -22.41 -9.14
N SER A 140 5.75 -21.77 -8.45
CA SER A 140 6.01 -21.06 -7.20
C SER A 140 6.46 -21.99 -6.07
N PHE A 141 5.82 -23.15 -5.91
CA PHE A 141 6.23 -24.16 -4.92
C PHE A 141 7.62 -24.71 -5.22
N LYS A 142 7.90 -25.07 -6.48
CA LYS A 142 9.24 -25.53 -6.88
C LYS A 142 10.32 -24.48 -6.59
N ARG A 143 10.01 -23.21 -6.82
CA ARG A 143 10.91 -22.10 -6.52
C ARG A 143 11.10 -21.89 -5.02
N ALA A 144 10.04 -22.01 -4.23
CA ALA A 144 10.12 -21.91 -2.78
C ALA A 144 11.02 -23.01 -2.19
N ASP A 145 10.85 -24.25 -2.66
CA ASP A 145 11.67 -25.40 -2.26
C ASP A 145 13.15 -25.21 -2.64
N ALA A 146 13.41 -24.84 -3.91
CA ALA A 146 14.77 -24.56 -4.36
C ALA A 146 15.43 -23.41 -3.59
N LEU A 147 14.66 -22.37 -3.22
CA LEU A 147 15.16 -21.27 -2.40
C LEU A 147 15.47 -21.73 -0.98
N ALA A 148 14.60 -22.53 -0.35
CA ALA A 148 14.81 -23.05 0.99
C ALA A 148 16.10 -23.89 1.05
N ILE A 149 16.26 -24.84 0.13
CA ILE A 149 17.48 -25.65 0.00
C ILE A 149 18.71 -24.77 -0.20
N ALA A 150 18.63 -23.76 -1.06
CA ALA A 150 19.74 -22.83 -1.31
C ALA A 150 20.07 -21.96 -0.09
N MET A 151 19.07 -21.60 0.73
CA MET A 151 19.26 -20.85 1.97
C MET A 151 19.94 -21.72 3.03
N GLU A 152 19.49 -22.96 3.22
CA GLU A 152 20.09 -23.93 4.14
C GLU A 152 21.54 -24.25 3.74
N ALA A 153 21.81 -24.49 2.45
CA ALA A 153 23.15 -24.72 1.93
C ALA A 153 24.10 -23.53 2.15
N ARG A 154 23.58 -22.31 2.25
CA ARG A 154 24.32 -21.09 2.60
C ARG A 154 24.41 -20.85 4.11
N GLY A 155 23.95 -21.79 4.93
CA GLY A 155 23.99 -21.71 6.39
C GLY A 155 22.97 -20.73 6.99
N TYR A 156 21.83 -20.50 6.33
CA TYR A 156 20.74 -19.73 6.94
C TYR A 156 20.06 -20.56 8.04
N GLN A 157 20.10 -20.06 9.28
CA GLN A 157 19.56 -20.75 10.48
C GLN A 157 18.54 -19.90 11.27
N GLY A 158 17.95 -18.87 10.65
CA GLY A 158 17.02 -17.93 11.31
C GLY A 158 17.67 -16.59 11.71
N GLY A 159 16.93 -15.71 12.39
CA GLY A 159 17.33 -14.30 12.62
C GLY A 159 18.33 -14.03 13.73
N ASP A 160 18.49 -14.95 14.69
CA ASP A 160 19.34 -14.71 15.86
C ASP A 160 20.83 -14.69 15.52
N GLY A 161 21.55 -13.69 16.05
CA GLY A 161 22.99 -13.54 15.85
C GLY A 161 23.43 -13.08 14.45
N ARG A 162 22.50 -12.76 13.54
CA ARG A 162 22.83 -12.33 12.17
C ARG A 162 23.23 -10.85 12.09
N THR A 163 24.24 -10.56 11.28
CA THR A 163 24.59 -9.19 10.90
C THR A 163 23.80 -8.73 9.67
N LYS A 164 23.38 -7.47 9.64
CA LYS A 164 22.74 -6.86 8.47
C LYS A 164 23.75 -6.19 7.54
N TYR A 165 23.70 -6.56 6.26
CA TYR A 165 24.46 -5.93 5.18
C TYR A 165 23.92 -4.54 4.86
N ARG A 166 22.61 -4.43 4.60
CA ARG A 166 21.93 -3.15 4.41
C ARG A 166 21.47 -2.61 5.76
N ARG A 167 22.01 -1.46 6.15
CA ARG A 167 21.63 -0.77 7.38
C ARG A 167 21.04 0.59 7.02
N LEU A 168 19.92 0.93 7.67
CA LEU A 168 19.38 2.28 7.64
C LEU A 168 20.33 3.18 8.44
N SER A 169 20.99 4.13 7.77
CA SER A 169 21.86 5.11 8.40
C SER A 169 21.07 6.36 8.72
N TRP A 170 21.03 6.75 9.99
CA TRP A 170 20.39 7.98 10.42
C TRP A 170 21.22 9.19 10.01
N ASN A 171 20.59 10.15 9.34
CA ASN A 171 21.21 11.40 8.92
C ASN A 171 20.65 12.59 9.71
N GLY A 172 21.39 13.70 9.77
CA GLY A 172 20.91 14.93 10.41
C GLY A 172 19.62 15.50 9.79
N ARG A 173 19.35 15.19 8.51
CA ARG A 173 18.08 15.52 7.84
C ARG A 173 16.89 14.76 8.42
N ASP A 174 17.10 13.56 8.96
CA ASP A 174 16.04 12.75 9.56
C ASP A 174 15.60 13.36 10.89
N THR A 175 16.58 13.79 11.72
CA THR A 175 16.31 14.54 12.95
C THR A 175 15.57 15.84 12.64
N LEU A 176 16.04 16.61 11.65
CA LEU A 176 15.38 17.87 11.26
C LEU A 176 13.94 17.63 10.80
N SER A 177 13.71 16.57 10.02
CA SER A 177 12.37 16.22 9.52
C SER A 177 11.42 15.82 10.65
N ILE A 178 11.89 15.04 11.63
CA ILE A 178 11.10 14.65 12.80
C ILE A 178 10.76 15.85 13.67
N VAL A 179 11.73 16.73 13.93
CA VAL A 179 11.50 17.96 14.70
C VAL A 179 10.49 18.86 14.00
N ALA A 180 10.61 19.02 12.68
CA ALA A 180 9.65 19.81 11.89
C ALA A 180 8.22 19.21 11.95
N ILE A 181 8.08 17.89 11.85
CA ILE A 181 6.78 17.20 11.97
C ILE A 181 6.19 17.39 13.37
N LEU A 182 6.99 17.22 14.42
CA LEU A 182 6.53 17.40 15.80
C LEU A 182 6.13 18.85 16.07
N ALA A 183 6.94 19.83 15.63
CA ALA A 183 6.63 21.24 15.77
C ALA A 183 5.31 21.61 15.05
N LEU A 184 5.14 21.14 13.81
CA LEU A 184 3.89 21.33 13.07
C LEU A 184 2.69 20.68 13.78
N GLY A 185 2.87 19.47 14.33
CA GLY A 185 1.84 18.79 15.11
C GLY A 185 1.43 19.56 16.36
N VAL A 186 2.40 20.11 17.10
CA VAL A 186 2.16 20.94 18.30
C VAL A 186 1.44 22.24 17.92
N ILE A 187 1.87 22.93 16.86
CA ILE A 187 1.20 24.14 16.36
C ILE A 187 -0.26 23.84 15.98
N LEU A 188 -0.51 22.75 15.26
CA LEU A 188 -1.87 22.34 14.90
C LEU A 188 -2.71 21.95 16.12
N PHE A 189 -2.11 21.34 17.13
CA PHE A 189 -2.80 21.02 18.38
C PHE A 189 -3.25 22.30 19.11
N TYR A 190 -2.37 23.31 19.21
CA TYR A 190 -2.72 24.61 19.79
C TYR A 190 -3.73 25.40 18.96
N LEU A 191 -3.70 25.32 17.62
CA LEU A 191 -4.69 25.99 16.76
C LEU A 191 -6.06 25.30 16.78
N LYS A 192 -6.10 24.00 17.07
CA LYS A 192 -7.35 23.23 17.18
C LYS A 192 -7.99 23.37 18.56
N SER A 193 -7.16 23.48 19.61
CA SER A 193 -7.61 23.63 21.00
C SER A 193 -8.08 25.04 21.31
#